data_AF-A0A5M9TMZ3-F1
#
_entry.id   AF-A0A5M9TMZ3-F1
#
_cell.length_a   1.000
_cell.length_b   1.000
_cell.length_c   1.000
_cell.angle_alpha   90.00
_cell.angle_beta   90.00
_cell.angle_gamma   90.00
#
_symmetry.space_group_name_H-M   'P 1'
#
loop_
_entity.id
_entity.type
_entity.pdbx_description
1 polymer ?
#
loop_
_entity_poly.entity_id
_entity_poly.type
_entity_poly.pdbx_seq_one_letter_code
_entity_poly.pdbx_strand_id
1 'polypeptide(L)'
;MNLSKSMRRENMDNNQVIKLLTDYRSYKFALNNLGGMAVDSEMQWMFKMGIYDERVRSRLSNQDRTSDQGRYSRIVTLLESAVDFVLSDDQKTIIQLKYMERNKMNLSEIADRLHKDRKTVSTQHKKALNSLSKAMVPLKQDYMEITNLDHMFDPEWVYKEPA
;
A
#
# COMPACT_ATOMS: atom_id res chain seq x y z
N MET A 1 31.18 9.44 -28.10
CA MET A 1 29.73 9.46 -27.78
C MET A 1 29.55 8.64 -26.50
N ASN A 2 29.41 9.29 -25.35
CA ASN A 2 29.46 8.64 -24.03
C ASN A 2 28.09 8.06 -23.65
N LEU A 3 27.96 6.73 -23.74
CA LEU A 3 26.76 5.96 -23.38
C LEU A 3 26.71 5.52 -21.90
N SER A 4 27.34 6.26 -20.97
CA SER A 4 27.56 5.76 -19.59
C SER A 4 26.76 6.46 -18.48
N LYS A 5 25.67 7.18 -18.76
CA LYS A 5 24.95 7.95 -17.71
C LYS A 5 23.46 7.68 -17.51
N SER A 6 22.82 6.76 -18.23
CA SER A 6 21.35 6.64 -18.24
C SER A 6 20.80 5.25 -17.89
N MET A 7 21.33 4.60 -16.86
CA MET A 7 20.61 3.53 -16.13
C MET A 7 20.84 3.68 -14.62
N ARG A 8 20.73 4.90 -14.08
CA ARG A 8 20.38 5.01 -12.66
C ARG A 8 18.95 4.52 -12.57
N ARG A 9 18.74 3.27 -12.13
CA ARG A 9 17.41 2.83 -11.67
C ARG A 9 16.97 3.86 -10.65
N GLU A 10 15.99 4.68 -10.99
CA GLU A 10 15.39 5.60 -10.04
C GLU A 10 14.71 4.74 -8.99
N ASN A 11 15.23 4.78 -7.77
CA ASN A 11 14.56 4.17 -6.63
C ASN A 11 13.26 4.93 -6.40
N MET A 12 12.24 4.24 -5.89
CA MET A 12 11.02 4.91 -5.47
C MET A 12 11.35 5.93 -4.36
N ASP A 13 10.71 7.10 -4.37
CA ASP A 13 10.97 8.09 -3.33
C ASP A 13 10.52 7.57 -1.96
N ASN A 14 11.28 7.87 -0.90
CA ASN A 14 10.96 7.41 0.45
C ASN A 14 9.60 7.94 0.93
N ASN A 15 9.15 9.12 0.49
CA ASN A 15 7.82 9.62 0.85
C ASN A 15 6.72 8.83 0.15
N GLN A 16 6.94 8.39 -1.09
CA GLN A 16 6.02 7.48 -1.78
C GLN A 16 5.91 6.15 -1.06
N VAL A 17 7.03 5.56 -0.63
CA VAL A 17 7.04 4.32 0.17
C VAL A 17 6.29 4.52 1.49
N ILE A 18 6.53 5.63 2.20
CA ILE A 18 5.82 5.95 3.44
C ILE A 18 4.32 6.06 3.20
N LYS A 19 3.88 6.70 2.10
CA LYS A 19 2.47 6.81 1.74
C LYS A 19 1.86 5.42 1.53
N LEU A 20 2.49 4.57 0.72
CA LEU A 20 2.04 3.20 0.48
C LEU A 20 1.94 2.37 1.77
N LEU A 21 2.94 2.44 2.65
CA LEU A 21 2.92 1.76 3.94
C LEU A 21 1.83 2.29 4.87
N THR A 22 1.58 3.60 4.83
CA THR A 22 0.55 4.26 5.66
C THR A 22 -0.86 3.83 5.24
N ASP A 23 -1.08 3.73 3.93
CA ASP A 23 -2.35 3.39 3.29
C ASP A 23 -2.57 1.87 3.16
N TYR A 24 -1.58 1.06 3.52
CA TYR A 24 -1.60 -0.41 3.45
C TYR A 24 -2.92 -1.02 3.95
N ARG A 25 -3.41 -0.58 5.11
CA ARG A 25 -4.65 -1.10 5.69
C ARG A 25 -5.88 -0.75 4.86
N SER A 26 -5.89 0.43 4.24
CA SER A 26 -6.94 0.87 3.32
C SER A 26 -6.93 0.03 2.04
N TYR A 27 -5.76 -0.24 1.48
CA TYR A 27 -5.61 -1.15 0.33
C TYR A 27 -6.06 -2.57 0.66
N LYS A 28 -5.64 -3.09 1.82
CA LYS A 28 -6.04 -4.43 2.29
C LYS A 28 -7.54 -4.51 2.56
N PHE A 29 -8.13 -3.46 3.11
CA PHE A 29 -9.57 -3.36 3.29
C PHE A 29 -10.30 -3.34 1.94
N ALA A 30 -9.89 -2.49 0.99
CA ALA A 30 -10.47 -2.43 -0.35
C ALA A 30 -10.40 -3.78 -1.06
N LEU A 31 -9.21 -4.40 -1.08
CA LEU A 31 -9.00 -5.74 -1.63
C LEU A 31 -9.94 -6.77 -1.00
N ASN A 32 -10.05 -6.80 0.33
CA ASN A 32 -10.92 -7.75 1.03
C ASN A 32 -12.39 -7.58 0.66
N ASN A 33 -12.85 -6.34 0.46
CA ASN A 33 -14.23 -6.05 0.05
C ASN A 33 -14.48 -6.29 -1.45
N LEU A 34 -13.42 -6.32 -2.27
CA LEU A 34 -13.51 -6.68 -3.70
C LEU A 34 -13.56 -8.18 -3.96
N GLY A 35 -13.42 -9.02 -2.92
CA GLY A 35 -13.36 -10.48 -3.03
C GLY A 35 -12.11 -11.08 -2.36
N GLY A 36 -11.14 -10.24 -1.98
CA GLY A 36 -9.80 -10.66 -1.54
C GLY A 36 -8.86 -10.86 -2.72
N MET A 37 -7.71 -11.49 -2.46
CA MET A 37 -6.89 -12.09 -3.51
C MET A 37 -7.78 -13.09 -4.28
N ALA A 38 -7.61 -13.23 -5.60
CA ALA A 38 -8.33 -14.24 -6.35
C ALA A 38 -8.06 -15.62 -5.73
N VAL A 39 -9.07 -16.20 -5.08
CA VAL A 39 -9.05 -17.55 -4.54
C VAL A 39 -9.90 -18.40 -5.48
N ASP A 40 -9.43 -19.59 -5.84
CA ASP A 40 -10.04 -20.53 -6.80
C ASP A 40 -11.43 -21.08 -6.41
N SER A 41 -12.12 -20.44 -5.46
CA SER A 41 -13.41 -20.88 -4.92
C SER A 41 -14.52 -19.92 -5.35
N GLU A 42 -15.37 -20.36 -6.29
CA GLU A 42 -16.62 -19.67 -6.68
C GLU A 42 -17.50 -19.31 -5.48
N MET A 43 -17.44 -20.10 -4.40
CA MET A 43 -18.26 -19.92 -3.20
C MET A 43 -17.84 -18.71 -2.35
N GLN A 44 -16.55 -18.38 -2.28
CA GLN A 44 -16.06 -17.19 -1.54
C GLN A 44 -16.37 -15.88 -2.27
N TRP A 45 -16.46 -15.93 -3.60
CA TRP A 45 -16.87 -14.79 -4.41
C TRP A 45 -18.29 -14.35 -4.07
N MET A 46 -19.27 -15.26 -4.04
CA MET A 46 -20.68 -14.92 -3.85
C MET A 46 -21.01 -14.22 -2.52
N PHE A 47 -20.39 -14.63 -1.40
CA PHE A 47 -20.68 -14.03 -0.08
C PHE A 47 -20.03 -12.67 0.16
N LYS A 48 -18.96 -12.33 -0.57
CA LYS A 48 -18.28 -11.02 -0.46
C LYS A 48 -18.86 -9.94 -1.38
N MET A 49 -19.73 -10.31 -2.33
CA MET A 49 -20.35 -9.39 -3.30
C MET A 49 -21.27 -8.35 -2.63
N GLY A 50 -22.04 -8.73 -1.61
CA GLY A 50 -23.13 -7.89 -1.08
C GLY A 50 -22.70 -6.53 -0.51
N ILE A 51 -21.57 -6.44 0.19
CA ILE A 51 -21.15 -5.19 0.86
C ILE A 51 -20.60 -4.15 -0.14
N TYR A 52 -19.97 -4.59 -1.23
CA TYR A 52 -19.44 -3.69 -2.25
C TYR A 52 -20.55 -3.24 -3.20
N ASP A 53 -21.45 -4.14 -3.58
CA ASP A 53 -22.57 -3.84 -4.48
C ASP A 53 -23.59 -2.88 -3.83
N GLU A 54 -23.77 -2.91 -2.50
CA GLU A 54 -24.65 -1.98 -1.77
C GLU A 54 -24.11 -0.54 -1.68
N ARG A 55 -22.79 -0.33 -1.74
CA ARG A 55 -22.16 0.99 -1.62
C ARG A 55 -21.84 1.64 -2.96
N VAL A 56 -21.84 0.87 -4.04
CA VAL A 56 -21.58 1.36 -5.39
C VAL A 56 -22.91 1.68 -6.05
N ARG A 57 -23.26 2.97 -6.10
CA ARG A 57 -24.36 3.43 -6.95
C ARG A 57 -24.13 2.88 -8.35
N SER A 58 -25.17 2.28 -8.93
CA SER A 58 -25.24 1.64 -10.26
C SER A 58 -24.91 2.54 -11.47
N ARG A 59 -24.18 3.64 -11.30
CA ARG A 59 -23.98 4.72 -12.30
C ARG A 59 -22.52 5.10 -12.56
N LEU A 60 -21.52 4.42 -12.02
CA LEU A 60 -20.11 4.71 -12.35
C LEU A 60 -19.67 3.84 -13.55
N SER A 61 -19.73 4.42 -14.76
CA SER A 61 -19.49 3.71 -16.03
C SER A 61 -18.05 3.24 -16.27
N ASN A 62 -17.09 3.59 -15.40
CA ASN A 62 -15.66 3.35 -15.59
C ASN A 62 -15.02 2.47 -14.50
N GLN A 63 -15.82 1.78 -13.69
CA GLN A 63 -15.31 0.86 -12.65
C GLN A 63 -15.18 -0.56 -13.18
N ASP A 64 -13.96 -0.93 -13.58
CA ASP A 64 -13.58 -2.33 -13.78
C ASP A 64 -13.13 -2.92 -12.43
N ARG A 65 -14.08 -3.53 -11.72
CA ARG A 65 -13.88 -4.22 -10.44
C ARG A 65 -12.72 -5.21 -10.47
N THR A 66 -12.52 -5.90 -11.60
CA THR A 66 -11.44 -6.86 -11.80
C THR A 66 -10.09 -6.14 -11.90
N SER A 67 -10.05 -5.00 -12.60
CA SER A 67 -8.88 -4.12 -12.64
C SER A 67 -8.53 -3.60 -11.24
N ASP A 68 -9.49 -3.11 -10.46
CA ASP A 68 -9.25 -2.58 -9.12
C ASP A 68 -8.77 -3.67 -8.15
N GLN A 69 -9.39 -4.86 -8.19
CA GLN A 69 -8.93 -6.02 -7.42
C GLN A 69 -7.49 -6.37 -7.77
N GLY A 70 -7.15 -6.44 -9.06
CA GLY A 70 -5.79 -6.72 -9.52
C GLY A 70 -4.78 -5.66 -9.07
N ARG A 71 -5.16 -4.38 -9.06
CA ARG A 71 -4.31 -3.27 -8.58
C ARG A 71 -4.04 -3.38 -7.08
N TYR A 72 -5.09 -3.46 -6.26
CA TYR A 72 -4.92 -3.55 -4.81
C TYR A 72 -4.19 -4.83 -4.39
N SER A 73 -4.46 -5.95 -5.08
CA SER A 73 -3.72 -7.21 -4.90
C SER A 73 -2.23 -7.00 -5.11
N ARG A 74 -1.81 -6.42 -6.23
CA ARG A 74 -0.39 -6.14 -6.51
C ARG A 74 0.26 -5.27 -5.45
N ILE A 75 -0.41 -4.18 -5.04
CA ILE A 75 0.12 -3.27 -4.02
C ILE A 75 0.30 -3.99 -2.68
N VAL A 76 -0.74 -4.68 -2.20
CA VAL A 76 -0.72 -5.39 -0.92
C VAL A 76 0.33 -6.50 -0.94
N THR A 77 0.35 -7.34 -1.98
CA THR A 77 1.30 -8.44 -2.09
C THR A 77 2.74 -7.95 -2.18
N LEU A 78 3.00 -6.89 -2.95
CA LEU A 78 4.36 -6.35 -3.06
C LEU A 78 4.81 -5.73 -1.74
N LEU A 79 3.96 -4.98 -1.04
CA LEU A 79 4.27 -4.39 0.26
C LEU A 79 4.58 -5.48 1.30
N GLU A 80 3.72 -6.48 1.44
CA GLU A 80 3.91 -7.60 2.38
C GLU A 80 5.20 -8.36 2.04
N SER A 81 5.41 -8.71 0.77
CA SER A 81 6.60 -9.45 0.32
C SER A 81 7.87 -8.64 0.55
N ALA A 82 7.88 -7.34 0.26
CA ALA A 82 9.09 -6.55 0.47
C ALA A 82 9.43 -6.36 1.94
N VAL A 83 8.42 -6.19 2.79
CA VAL A 83 8.61 -6.12 4.25
C VAL A 83 9.14 -7.44 4.79
N ASP A 84 8.69 -8.57 4.25
CA ASP A 84 9.10 -9.89 4.73
C ASP A 84 10.45 -10.37 4.19
N PHE A 85 10.77 -10.10 2.92
CA PHE A 85 11.97 -10.63 2.28
C PHE A 85 13.18 -9.68 2.31
N VAL A 86 12.97 -8.37 2.39
CA VAL A 86 14.04 -7.37 2.20
C VAL A 86 14.51 -6.79 3.53
N LEU A 87 13.66 -6.79 4.55
CA LEU A 87 13.97 -6.22 5.86
C LEU A 87 14.46 -7.30 6.82
N SER A 88 15.36 -6.90 7.74
CA SER A 88 15.63 -7.72 8.92
C SER A 88 14.44 -7.70 9.89
N ASP A 89 14.39 -8.64 10.84
CA ASP A 89 13.30 -8.72 11.83
C ASP A 89 13.10 -7.42 12.60
N ASP A 90 14.21 -6.76 12.99
CA ASP A 90 14.19 -5.45 13.63
C ASP A 90 13.56 -4.38 12.74
N GLN A 91 13.97 -4.33 11.48
CA GLN A 91 13.47 -3.35 10.51
C GLN A 91 12.00 -3.58 10.19
N LYS A 92 11.61 -4.84 9.99
CA LYS A 92 10.23 -5.27 9.78
C LYS A 92 9.34 -4.83 10.94
N THR A 93 9.74 -5.14 12.17
CA THR A 93 9.00 -4.76 13.38
C THR A 93 8.81 -3.24 13.47
N ILE A 94 9.89 -2.48 13.22
CA ILE A 94 9.82 -1.00 13.23
C ILE A 94 8.88 -0.47 12.14
N ILE A 95 8.94 -0.99 10.91
CA ILE A 95 8.08 -0.55 9.81
C ILE A 95 6.61 -0.89 10.08
N GLN A 96 6.33 -2.08 10.61
CA GLN A 96 4.98 -2.52 10.93
C GLN A 96 4.37 -1.63 12.02
N LEU A 97 5.05 -1.45 13.16
CA LEU A 97 4.59 -0.60 14.27
C LEU A 97 4.44 0.87 13.85
N LYS A 98 5.32 1.37 12.97
CA LYS A 98 5.31 2.78 12.57
C LYS A 98 4.19 3.11 11.57
N TYR A 99 3.87 2.18 10.66
CA TYR A 99 3.04 2.50 9.49
C TYR A 99 1.88 1.55 9.21
N MET A 100 2.06 0.24 9.39
CA MET A 100 1.12 -0.78 8.88
C MET A 100 0.11 -1.27 9.93
N GLU A 101 0.48 -1.23 11.21
CA GLU A 101 -0.40 -1.63 12.29
C GLU A 101 -1.56 -0.65 12.52
N ARG A 102 -2.61 -1.12 13.21
CA ARG A 102 -3.75 -0.29 13.58
C ARG A 102 -3.33 0.80 14.58
N ASN A 103 -2.52 0.41 15.57
CA ASN A 103 -2.06 1.29 16.63
C ASN A 103 -0.64 1.76 16.30
N LYS A 104 -0.54 2.72 15.39
CA LYS A 104 0.74 3.22 14.90
C LYS A 104 1.48 3.93 16.04
N MET A 105 2.77 3.67 16.14
CA MET A 105 3.64 4.25 17.17
C MET A 105 4.63 5.23 16.56
N ASN A 106 5.05 6.24 17.32
CA ASN A 106 6.18 7.08 16.95
C ASN A 106 7.52 6.36 17.25
N LEU A 107 8.64 6.85 16.70
CA LEU A 107 9.92 6.16 16.86
C LEU A 107 10.42 6.12 18.31
N SER A 108 9.97 7.03 19.18
CA SER A 108 10.28 7.00 20.60
C SER A 108 9.51 5.87 21.30
N GLU A 109 8.20 5.79 21.07
CA GLU A 109 7.35 4.72 21.61
C GLU A 109 7.83 3.33 21.14
N ILE A 110 8.29 3.23 19.90
CA ILE A 110 8.88 1.99 19.35
C ILE A 110 10.20 1.67 20.06
N ALA A 111 11.05 2.68 20.32
CA ALA A 111 12.30 2.49 21.05
C ALA A 111 12.05 1.97 22.47
N ASP A 112 11.07 2.57 23.17
CA ASP A 112 10.66 2.15 24.49
C ASP A 112 10.10 0.71 24.47
N ARG A 113 9.21 0.40 23.52
CA ARG A 113 8.61 -0.93 23.36
C ARG A 113 9.63 -2.02 23.03
N LEU A 114 10.65 -1.69 22.23
CA LEU A 114 11.70 -2.64 21.83
C LEU A 114 12.89 -2.67 22.80
N HIS A 115 12.86 -1.87 23.87
CA HIS A 115 13.98 -1.68 24.80
C HIS A 115 15.30 -1.35 24.08
N LYS A 116 15.23 -0.45 23.08
CA LYS A 116 16.37 -0.03 22.26
C LYS A 116 16.59 1.47 22.37
N ASP A 117 17.82 1.90 22.12
CA ASP A 117 18.12 3.32 22.00
C ASP A 117 17.41 3.96 20.79
N ARG A 118 16.93 5.20 20.97
CA ARG A 118 16.18 5.94 19.95
C ARG A 118 17.00 6.17 18.67
N LYS A 119 18.31 6.37 18.78
CA LYS A 119 19.21 6.52 17.62
C LYS A 119 19.32 5.21 16.85
N THR A 120 19.34 4.08 17.55
CA THR A 120 19.34 2.75 16.93
C THR A 120 18.06 2.52 16.14
N VAL A 121 16.88 2.78 16.73
CA VAL A 121 15.59 2.66 16.04
C VAL A 121 15.51 3.59 14.84
N SER A 122 15.92 4.86 14.98
CA SER A 122 15.96 5.82 13.88
C SER A 122 16.88 5.38 12.74
N THR A 123 18.03 4.79 13.06
CA THR A 123 18.97 4.28 12.07
C THR A 123 18.39 3.08 11.31
N GLN A 124 17.77 2.14 12.03
CA GLN A 124 17.14 0.98 11.40
C GLN A 124 15.93 1.37 10.55
N HIS A 125 15.12 2.33 11.03
CA HIS A 125 14.01 2.90 10.27
C HIS A 125 14.47 3.50 8.93
N LYS A 126 15.53 4.34 8.96
CA LYS A 126 16.10 4.92 7.74
C LYS A 126 16.65 3.86 6.79
N LYS A 127 17.33 2.83 7.31
CA LYS A 127 17.83 1.71 6.51
C LYS A 127 16.68 0.94 5.86
N ALA A 128 15.62 0.66 6.63
CA ALA A 128 14.44 -0.03 6.14
C ALA A 128 13.78 0.71 4.97
N LEU A 129 13.54 2.03 5.11
CA LEU A 129 12.96 2.82 4.02
C LEU A 129 13.83 2.82 2.75
N ASN A 130 15.15 2.89 2.90
CA ASN A 130 16.08 2.82 1.77
C ASN A 130 16.12 1.44 1.09
N SER A 131 15.86 0.37 1.85
CA SER A 131 15.75 -0.98 1.29
C SER A 131 14.41 -1.16 0.56
N LEU A 132 13.33 -0.69 1.17
CA LEU A 132 12.00 -0.72 0.57
C LEU A 132 11.91 0.13 -0.70
N SER A 133 12.51 1.33 -0.74
CA SER A 133 12.51 2.16 -1.96
C SER A 133 13.14 1.47 -3.17
N LYS A 134 14.13 0.60 -2.94
CA LYS A 134 14.72 -0.24 -3.99
C LYS A 134 13.81 -1.39 -4.39
N ALA A 135 13.17 -2.03 -3.40
CA ALA A 135 12.28 -3.16 -3.61
C ALA A 135 10.96 -2.76 -4.30
N MET A 136 10.51 -1.52 -4.11
CA MET A 136 9.27 -0.98 -4.66
C MET A 136 9.40 -0.47 -6.10
N VAL A 137 10.61 -0.41 -6.67
CA VAL A 137 10.83 0.03 -8.07
C VAL A 137 9.93 -0.68 -9.11
N PRO A 138 9.62 -1.99 -8.99
CA PRO A 138 8.72 -2.66 -9.93
C PRO A 138 7.29 -2.11 -9.93
N LEU A 139 6.87 -1.40 -8.89
CA LEU A 139 5.57 -0.74 -8.81
C LEU A 139 5.64 0.59 -9.58
N LYS A 140 5.36 0.54 -10.90
CA LYS A 140 5.27 1.76 -11.72
C LYS A 140 4.13 2.67 -11.24
N GLN A 141 4.29 3.98 -11.43
CA GLN A 141 3.30 5.02 -11.11
C GLN A 141 1.92 4.72 -11.69
N ASP A 142 1.87 4.22 -12.94
CA ASP A 142 0.63 3.85 -13.64
C ASP A 142 -0.16 2.74 -12.92
N TYR A 143 0.50 1.92 -12.08
CA TYR A 143 -0.15 0.91 -11.25
C TYR A 143 -0.56 1.45 -9.86
N MET A 144 -0.09 2.65 -9.50
CA MET A 144 -0.44 3.38 -8.27
C MET A 144 -1.54 4.42 -8.48
N GLU A 145 -2.02 4.65 -9.71
CA GLU A 145 -3.23 5.42 -9.98
C GLU A 145 -4.45 4.69 -9.42
N ILE A 146 -4.62 4.86 -8.12
CA ILE A 146 -5.82 4.55 -7.38
C ILE A 146 -6.76 5.72 -7.63
N THR A 147 -7.89 5.45 -8.26
CA THR A 147 -9.01 6.39 -8.24
C THR A 147 -9.31 6.67 -6.77
N ASN A 148 -8.91 7.84 -6.29
CA ASN A 148 -8.96 8.14 -4.86
C ASN A 148 -10.42 8.08 -4.42
N LEU A 149 -10.78 7.10 -3.58
CA LEU A 149 -12.14 6.89 -3.08
C LEU A 149 -12.46 7.76 -1.85
N ASP A 150 -11.60 8.73 -1.48
CA ASP A 150 -11.89 9.69 -0.40
C ASP A 150 -13.25 10.37 -0.61
N HIS A 151 -13.61 10.61 -1.87
CA HIS A 151 -14.92 11.14 -2.24
C HIS A 151 -16.11 10.25 -1.90
N MET A 152 -15.93 8.93 -1.76
CA MET A 152 -16.99 8.01 -1.35
C MET A 152 -17.39 8.21 0.12
N PHE A 153 -16.60 8.96 0.88
CA PHE A 153 -16.87 9.29 2.28
C PHE A 153 -17.27 10.77 2.48
N ASP A 154 -17.31 11.55 1.39
CA ASP A 154 -17.77 12.94 1.39
C ASP A 154 -19.24 12.99 0.90
N PRO A 155 -20.22 13.30 1.78
CA PRO A 155 -21.63 13.33 1.42
C PRO A 155 -21.97 14.43 0.40
N GLU A 156 -21.09 15.44 0.25
CA GLU A 156 -21.29 16.58 -0.66
C GLU A 156 -20.55 16.41 -2.00
N TRP A 157 -19.91 15.26 -2.24
CA TRP A 157 -19.12 15.08 -3.43
C TRP A 157 -19.96 14.89 -4.71
N VAL A 158 -19.59 15.64 -5.76
CA VAL A 158 -20.21 15.58 -7.09
C VAL A 158 -19.12 15.35 -8.14
N TYR A 159 -19.26 14.28 -8.92
CA TYR A 159 -18.36 13.97 -10.05
C TYR A 159 -18.36 15.10 -11.08
N LYS A 160 -17.16 15.46 -11.58
CA LYS A 160 -16.97 16.34 -12.73
C LYS A 160 -16.10 15.62 -13.74
N GLU A 161 -16.53 15.59 -15.00
CA GLU A 161 -15.71 15.02 -16.08
C GLU A 161 -14.40 15.81 -16.21
N PRO A 162 -13.25 15.13 -16.40
CA PRO A 162 -11.99 15.79 -16.69
C PRO A 162 -12.05 16.46 -18.07
N ALA A 163 -11.49 17.67 -18.16
CA ALA A 163 -11.40 18.48 -19.38
C ALA A 163 -10.37 17.93 -20.38
#